data_AF-A0A087GXY2-F1
#
_entry.id   AF-A0A087GXY2-F1
#
_cell.length_a   1.000
_cell.length_b   1.000
_cell.length_c   1.000
_cell.angle_alpha   90.00
_cell.angle_beta   90.00
_cell.angle_gamma   90.00
#
_symmetry.space_group_name_H-M   'P 1'
#
loop_
_entity.id
_entity.type
_entity.pdbx_description
1 polymer ?
#
loop_
_entity_poly.entity_id
_entity_poly.type
_entity_poly.pdbx_seq_one_letter_code
_entity_poly.pdbx_strand_id
1 'polypeptide(L)'
;MEEIVEGVRESGVRFLWVARGCELKLKKALEGSLGVVVSWCDQLRVLCHAAVGGFWTHCGFNSTLEGIYPGVPLLVLPLQWDQILNAKEIVEEWRIGMRIKKKKKLLIGREEIKQVVNGFVDKESEEGEGDEKKSL
;
A
#
# COMPACT_ATOMS: atom_id res chain seq x y z
N MET A 1 -14.45 5.46 0.15
CA MET A 1 -13.58 4.87 -0.90
C MET A 1 -13.15 5.95 -1.88
N GLU A 2 -14.04 6.87 -2.28
CA GLU A 2 -13.73 8.03 -3.14
C GLU A 2 -12.45 8.78 -2.74
N GLU A 3 -12.34 9.23 -1.48
CA GLU A 3 -11.13 9.93 -0.99
C GLU A 3 -9.83 9.12 -1.17
N ILE A 4 -9.88 7.79 -1.07
CA ILE A 4 -8.70 6.93 -1.30
C ILE A 4 -8.36 6.91 -2.79
N VAL A 5 -9.38 6.76 -3.64
CA VAL A 5 -9.21 6.71 -5.10
C VAL A 5 -8.65 8.03 -5.62
N GLU A 6 -9.20 9.15 -5.18
CA GLU A 6 -8.72 10.49 -5.56
C GLU A 6 -7.32 10.75 -5.01
N GLY A 7 -7.06 10.40 -3.74
CA GLY A 7 -5.73 10.57 -3.14
C GLY A 7 -4.63 9.77 -3.85
N VAL A 8 -4.92 8.52 -4.23
CA VAL A 8 -3.99 7.67 -5.02
C VAL A 8 -3.83 8.19 -6.45
N ARG A 9 -4.91 8.69 -7.07
CA ARG A 9 -4.81 9.29 -8.40
C ARG A 9 -3.94 10.54 -8.39
N GLU A 10 -4.13 11.41 -7.41
CA GLU A 10 -3.41 12.68 -7.28
C GLU A 10 -1.97 12.52 -6.76
N SER A 11 -1.63 11.40 -6.14
CA SER A 11 -0.26 11.08 -5.75
C SER A 11 0.64 10.91 -6.96
N GLY A 12 0.08 10.46 -8.09
CA GLY A 12 0.82 10.28 -9.34
C GLY A 12 1.79 9.10 -9.31
N VAL A 13 1.70 8.24 -8.30
CA VAL A 13 2.55 7.05 -8.20
C VAL A 13 2.06 5.94 -9.15
N ARG A 14 2.95 5.02 -9.50
CA ARG A 14 2.57 3.77 -10.17
C ARG A 14 1.98 2.82 -9.13
N PHE A 15 0.88 2.16 -9.44
CA PHE A 15 0.26 1.19 -8.54
C PHE A 15 -0.46 0.07 -9.30
N LEU A 16 -0.60 -1.08 -8.63
CA LEU A 16 -1.54 -2.13 -9.01
C LEU A 16 -2.62 -2.21 -7.92
N TRP A 17 -3.89 -2.06 -8.31
CA TRP A 17 -5.02 -2.12 -7.39
C TRP A 17 -5.90 -3.34 -7.70
N VAL A 18 -6.06 -4.23 -6.72
CA VAL A 18 -7.00 -5.34 -6.78
C VAL A 18 -8.38 -4.92 -6.24
N ALA A 19 -9.41 -4.91 -7.08
CA ALA A 19 -10.76 -4.48 -6.73
C ALA A 19 -11.79 -5.58 -7.01
N ARG A 20 -12.54 -6.01 -5.98
CA ARG A 20 -13.55 -7.07 -6.10
C ARG A 20 -14.95 -6.49 -6.15
N GLY A 21 -15.67 -6.71 -7.26
CA GLY A 21 -17.08 -6.33 -7.43
C GLY A 21 -17.30 -4.84 -7.76
N CYS A 22 -16.24 -4.07 -7.97
CA CYS A 22 -16.30 -2.66 -8.34
C CYS A 22 -15.22 -2.25 -9.34
N GLU A 23 -14.57 -3.21 -9.98
CA GLU A 23 -13.43 -3.01 -10.87
C GLU A 23 -13.73 -2.06 -12.04
N LEU A 24 -14.91 -2.14 -12.65
CA LEU A 24 -15.31 -1.23 -13.74
C LEU A 24 -15.44 0.22 -13.26
N LYS A 25 -16.05 0.41 -12.08
CA LYS A 25 -16.21 1.74 -11.48
C LYS A 25 -14.84 2.32 -11.11
N LEU A 26 -13.97 1.50 -10.55
CA LEU A 26 -12.64 1.93 -10.13
C LEU A 26 -11.73 2.20 -11.33
N LYS A 27 -11.77 1.38 -12.38
CA LYS A 27 -11.07 1.63 -13.66
C LYS A 27 -11.44 2.99 -14.25
N LYS A 28 -12.74 3.30 -14.29
CA LYS A 28 -13.23 4.60 -14.78
C LYS A 28 -12.76 5.76 -13.91
N ALA A 29 -12.79 5.61 -12.59
CA ALA A 29 -12.32 6.65 -11.67
C ALA A 29 -10.80 6.91 -11.76
N LEU A 30 -10.03 5.88 -12.12
CA LEU A 30 -8.57 5.92 -12.24
C LEU A 30 -8.09 6.06 -13.70
N GLU A 31 -9.00 6.38 -14.64
CA GLU A 31 -8.65 6.59 -16.04
C GLU A 31 -7.68 7.78 -16.18
N GLY A 32 -6.59 7.55 -16.93
CA GLY A 32 -5.49 8.51 -17.07
C GLY A 32 -4.49 8.55 -15.91
N SER A 33 -4.64 7.69 -14.89
CA SER A 33 -3.60 7.50 -13.87
C SER A 33 -2.49 6.55 -14.36
N LEU A 34 -1.39 6.47 -13.61
CA LEU A 34 -0.27 5.55 -13.88
C LEU A 34 -0.47 4.14 -13.29
N GLY A 35 -1.71 3.78 -12.95
CA GLY A 35 -2.01 2.52 -12.28
C GLY A 35 -2.86 1.55 -13.10
N VAL A 36 -2.82 0.29 -12.68
CA VAL A 36 -3.61 -0.79 -13.28
C VAL A 36 -4.60 -1.32 -12.24
N VAL A 37 -5.85 -1.51 -12.66
CA VAL A 37 -6.90 -2.09 -11.80
C VAL A 37 -7.26 -3.48 -12.31
N VAL A 38 -7.21 -4.47 -11.43
CA VAL A 38 -7.55 -5.88 -11.73
C VAL A 38 -8.56 -6.41 -10.72
N SER A 39 -9.31 -7.45 -11.09
CA SER A 39 -10.25 -8.11 -10.16
C SER A 39 -9.57 -9.10 -9.22
N TRP A 40 -8.45 -9.65 -9.67
CA TRP A 40 -7.63 -10.62 -8.97
C TRP A 40 -6.19 -10.59 -9.51
N CYS A 41 -5.23 -10.95 -8.65
CA CYS A 41 -3.85 -11.22 -9.04
C CYS A 41 -3.30 -12.37 -8.20
N ASP A 42 -2.24 -13.00 -8.69
CA ASP A 42 -1.36 -13.81 -7.86
C ASP A 42 -0.52 -12.88 -6.98
N GLN A 43 -1.02 -12.62 -5.76
CA GLN A 43 -0.49 -11.59 -4.86
C GLN A 43 0.98 -11.84 -4.52
N LEU A 44 1.34 -13.08 -4.16
CA LEU A 44 2.72 -13.43 -3.85
C LEU A 44 3.65 -13.20 -5.05
N ARG A 45 3.26 -13.60 -6.26
CA ARG A 45 4.07 -13.33 -7.47
C ARG A 45 4.22 -11.84 -7.75
N VAL A 46 3.18 -11.05 -7.51
CA VAL A 46 3.24 -9.59 -7.63
C VAL A 46 4.22 -9.03 -6.60
N LEU A 47 4.10 -9.42 -5.32
CA LEU A 47 4.95 -8.92 -4.24
C LEU A 47 6.43 -9.31 -4.42
N CYS A 48 6.71 -10.46 -5.04
CA CYS A 48 8.08 -10.86 -5.39
C CYS A 48 8.64 -10.13 -6.63
N HIS A 49 7.86 -9.29 -7.31
CA HIS A 49 8.31 -8.62 -8.52
C HIS A 49 9.12 -7.35 -8.19
N ALA A 50 10.31 -7.19 -8.78
CA ALA A 50 11.24 -6.09 -8.50
C ALA A 50 10.66 -4.67 -8.68
N ALA A 51 9.60 -4.53 -9.48
CA ALA A 51 8.90 -3.24 -9.65
C ALA A 51 8.00 -2.85 -8.46
N VAL A 52 7.78 -3.74 -7.49
CA VAL A 52 6.97 -3.49 -6.30
C VAL A 52 7.86 -3.01 -5.17
N GLY A 53 7.82 -1.71 -4.91
CA GLY A 53 8.53 -1.09 -3.80
C GLY A 53 7.71 -0.97 -2.51
N GLY A 54 6.47 -1.46 -2.49
CA GLY A 54 5.64 -1.33 -1.28
C GLY A 54 4.26 -1.95 -1.42
N PHE A 55 3.70 -2.36 -0.28
CA PHE A 55 2.41 -3.05 -0.24
C PHE A 55 1.42 -2.37 0.69
N TRP A 56 0.37 -1.78 0.10
CA TRP A 56 -0.76 -1.29 0.87
C TRP A 56 -1.72 -2.43 1.23
N THR A 57 -1.78 -2.79 2.51
CA THR A 57 -2.55 -3.93 3.01
C THR A 57 -3.56 -3.55 4.10
N HIS A 58 -4.63 -4.33 4.17
CA HIS A 58 -5.59 -4.31 5.28
C HIS A 58 -5.14 -5.15 6.48
N CYS A 59 -3.95 -5.77 6.43
CA CYS A 59 -3.35 -6.55 7.52
C CYS A 59 -4.03 -7.90 7.82
N GLY A 60 -4.68 -8.52 6.85
CA GLY A 60 -5.03 -9.94 6.96
C GLY A 60 -3.76 -10.77 7.05
N PHE A 61 -3.70 -11.73 7.99
CA PHE A 61 -2.45 -12.41 8.35
C PHE A 61 -1.74 -13.09 7.17
N ASN A 62 -2.48 -13.72 6.25
CA ASN A 62 -1.89 -14.32 5.04
C ASN A 62 -1.24 -13.27 4.14
N SER A 63 -1.92 -12.15 3.86
CA SER A 63 -1.35 -11.05 3.07
C SER A 63 -0.14 -10.44 3.76
N THR A 64 -0.15 -10.34 5.08
CA THR A 64 1.00 -9.87 5.86
C THR A 64 2.21 -10.80 5.65
N LEU A 65 2.03 -12.12 5.77
CA LEU A 65 3.12 -13.08 5.53
C LEU A 65 3.64 -13.03 4.09
N GLU A 66 2.75 -12.90 3.11
CA GLU A 66 3.16 -12.77 1.70
C GLU A 66 3.92 -11.48 1.40
N GLY A 67 3.69 -10.39 2.16
CA GLY A 67 4.48 -9.16 2.05
C GLY A 67 5.82 -9.24 2.76
N ILE A 68 5.87 -9.92 3.91
CA ILE A 68 7.12 -10.15 4.66
C ILE A 68 8.08 -11.04 3.88
N TYR A 69 7.57 -12.05 3.17
CA TYR A 69 8.40 -13.02 2.46
C TYR A 69 9.41 -12.38 1.47
N PRO A 70 9.02 -11.47 0.56
CA PRO A 70 9.95 -10.74 -0.30
C PRO A 70 10.59 -9.52 0.38
N GLY A 71 10.26 -9.22 1.64
CA GLY A 71 10.76 -8.05 2.36
C GLY A 71 10.16 -6.73 1.90
N VAL A 72 8.95 -6.73 1.32
CA VAL A 72 8.30 -5.52 0.82
C VAL A 72 7.69 -4.74 1.98
N PRO A 73 7.99 -3.44 2.13
CA PRO A 73 7.43 -2.67 3.24
C PRO A 73 5.92 -2.49 3.17
N LEU A 74 5.30 -2.38 4.35
CA LEU A 74 3.85 -2.46 4.49
C LEU A 74 3.22 -1.11 4.83
N LEU A 75 2.37 -0.59 3.95
CA LEU A 75 1.49 0.53 4.25
C LEU A 75 0.15 0.00 4.79
N VAL A 76 -0.10 0.18 6.08
CA VAL A 76 -1.20 -0.51 6.76
C VAL A 76 -2.44 0.37 6.98
N LEU A 77 -3.59 -0.15 6.55
CA LEU A 77 -4.92 0.41 6.84
C LEU A 77 -5.87 -0.73 7.26
N PRO A 78 -5.87 -1.14 8.54
CA PRO A 78 -6.73 -2.22 9.00
C PRO A 78 -8.20 -1.84 8.92
N LEU A 79 -9.04 -2.80 8.54
CA LEU A 79 -10.49 -2.61 8.43
C LEU A 79 -11.20 -3.12 9.68
N GLN A 80 -11.01 -4.38 10.05
CA GLN A 80 -11.84 -5.09 11.05
C GLN A 80 -11.07 -6.22 11.77
N TRP A 81 -11.54 -6.60 12.97
CA TRP A 81 -11.08 -7.78 13.72
C TRP A 81 -9.57 -7.80 14.05
N ASP A 82 -8.92 -8.94 13.82
CA ASP A 82 -7.52 -9.23 14.07
C ASP A 82 -6.58 -8.32 13.28
N GLN A 83 -7.04 -7.75 12.16
CA GLN A 83 -6.28 -6.80 11.35
C GLN A 83 -5.76 -5.62 12.17
N ILE A 84 -6.52 -5.18 13.19
CA ILE A 84 -6.11 -4.06 14.05
C ILE A 84 -4.89 -4.45 14.89
N LEU A 85 -4.87 -5.69 15.41
CA LEU A 85 -3.75 -6.23 16.17
C LEU A 85 -2.56 -6.50 15.24
N ASN A 86 -2.79 -7.12 14.07
CA ASN A 86 -1.76 -7.34 13.07
C ASN A 86 -1.10 -6.01 12.65
N ALA A 87 -1.88 -4.95 12.42
CA ALA A 87 -1.36 -3.63 12.11
C ALA A 87 -0.53 -3.02 13.24
N LYS A 88 -0.86 -3.33 14.50
CA LYS A 88 -0.07 -2.91 15.67
C LYS A 88 1.27 -3.64 15.68
N GLU A 89 1.27 -4.96 15.53
CA GLU A 89 2.48 -5.78 15.47
C GLU A 89 3.42 -5.34 14.35
N ILE A 90 2.90 -5.16 13.13
CA ILE A 90 3.67 -4.71 11.95
C ILE A 90 4.42 -3.40 12.22
N VAL A 91 3.78 -2.45 12.90
CA VAL A 91 4.27 -1.06 13.03
C VAL A 91 5.07 -0.85 14.30
N GLU A 92 4.61 -1.38 15.43
CA GLU A 92 5.19 -1.11 16.75
C GLU A 92 6.28 -2.13 17.11
N GLU A 93 6.02 -3.42 16.88
CA GLU A 93 6.91 -4.51 17.28
C GLU A 93 7.92 -4.85 16.17
N TRP A 94 7.44 -5.13 14.95
CA TRP A 94 8.30 -5.56 13.85
C TRP A 94 8.96 -4.39 13.12
N ARG A 95 8.32 -3.21 13.14
CA ARG A 95 8.81 -1.97 12.51
C ARG A 95 9.10 -2.12 11.02
N ILE A 96 8.29 -2.91 10.33
CA ILE A 96 8.41 -3.19 8.88
C ILE A 96 7.34 -2.47 8.05
N GLY A 97 6.67 -1.48 8.63
CA GLY A 97 5.57 -0.80 7.97
C GLY A 97 5.14 0.51 8.61
N MET A 98 4.32 1.24 7.87
CA MET A 98 3.77 2.54 8.24
C MET A 98 2.24 2.47 8.33
N ARG A 99 1.67 3.02 9.39
CA ARG A 99 0.21 3.08 9.56
C ARG A 99 -0.39 4.35 8.98
N ILE A 100 -1.43 4.19 8.15
CA ILE A 100 -2.30 5.30 7.78
C ILE A 100 -3.15 5.66 9.02
N LYS A 101 -2.87 6.82 9.62
CA LYS A 101 -3.57 7.29 10.81
C LYS A 101 -4.88 7.95 10.40
N LYS A 102 -5.98 7.55 11.04
CA LYS A 102 -7.22 8.33 11.00
C LYS A 102 -7.07 9.48 11.99
N LYS A 103 -7.25 10.73 11.54
CA LYS A 103 -7.44 11.86 12.47
C LYS A 103 -8.74 11.66 13.27
N LYS A 104 -9.09 12.61 14.15
CA LYS A 104 -10.36 12.59 14.93
C LYS A 104 -11.64 12.45 14.07
N LYS A 105 -11.55 12.58 12.74
CA LYS A 105 -12.64 12.31 11.79
C LYS A 105 -12.73 10.81 11.48
N LEU A 106 -13.95 10.33 11.24
CA LEU A 106 -14.20 8.94 10.82
C LEU A 106 -13.56 8.59 9.45
N LEU A 107 -13.27 9.60 8.63
CA LEU A 107 -12.81 9.49 7.25
C LEU A 107 -11.42 10.13 7.08
N ILE A 108 -10.59 9.49 6.26
CA ILE A 108 -9.28 10.00 5.83
C ILE A 108 -9.52 10.77 4.52
N GLY A 109 -9.05 12.02 4.45
CA GLY A 109 -9.21 12.86 3.25
C GLY A 109 -8.19 12.53 2.16
N ARG A 110 -8.51 12.87 0.92
CA ARG A 110 -7.68 12.61 -0.27
C ARG A 110 -6.28 13.20 -0.15
N GLU A 111 -6.14 14.39 0.42
CA GLU A 111 -4.84 15.05 0.60
C GLU A 111 -3.96 14.28 1.59
N GLU A 112 -4.56 13.71 2.64
CA GLU A 112 -3.85 12.88 3.62
C GLU A 112 -3.43 11.55 2.99
N ILE A 113 -4.30 10.93 2.19
CA ILE A 113 -3.94 9.73 1.41
C ILE A 113 -2.78 10.03 0.45
N LYS A 114 -2.87 11.12 -0.32
CA LYS A 114 -1.83 11.55 -1.25
C LYS A 114 -0.48 11.73 -0.55
N GLN A 115 -0.47 12.46 0.56
CA GLN A 115 0.74 12.72 1.33
C GLN A 115 1.36 11.43 1.89
N VAL A 116 0.53 10.54 2.43
CA VAL A 116 1.01 9.28 3.01
C VAL A 116 1.53 8.34 1.92
N VAL A 117 0.86 8.25 0.76
CA VAL A 117 1.31 7.43 -0.36
C VAL A 117 2.64 7.94 -0.92
N ASN A 118 2.79 9.25 -1.16
CA ASN A 118 4.05 9.82 -1.63
C ASN A 118 5.17 9.61 -0.63
N GLY A 119 4.95 10.00 0.63
CA GLY A 119 5.97 9.84 1.67
C GLY A 119 6.32 8.39 1.98
N PHE A 120 5.47 7.43 1.63
CA PHE A 120 5.79 6.00 1.69
C PHE A 120 6.68 5.60 0.51
N VAL A 121 6.31 5.94 -0.73
CA VAL A 121 7.10 5.60 -1.94
C VAL A 121 8.48 6.28 -1.96
N ASP A 122 8.57 7.53 -1.48
CA ASP A 122 9.82 8.29 -1.46
C ASP A 122 10.84 7.66 -0.50
N LYS A 123 10.42 7.24 0.70
CA LYS A 123 11.29 6.60 1.69
C LYS A 123 11.87 5.28 1.21
N GLU A 124 11.05 4.48 0.52
CA GLU A 124 11.48 3.22 -0.07
C GLU A 124 12.52 3.42 -1.18
N SER A 125 12.40 4.52 -1.92
CA SER A 125 13.37 4.88 -2.95
C SER A 125 14.73 5.26 -2.34
N GLU A 126 14.75 5.96 -1.19
CA GLU A 126 15.97 6.34 -0.48
C GLU A 126 16.65 5.16 0.24
N GLU A 127 15.87 4.22 0.80
CA GLU A 127 16.41 3.03 1.48
C GLU A 127 16.97 2.00 0.47
N GLY A 128 16.34 1.83 -0.69
CA GLY A 128 16.84 0.95 -1.77
C GLY A 128 18.18 1.37 -2.39
N GLU A 129 18.44 2.68 -2.51
CA GLU A 129 19.75 3.18 -3.00
C GLU A 129 20.89 2.99 -1.98
N GLY A 130 20.57 2.84 -0.69
CA GLY A 130 21.53 2.65 0.39
C GLY A 130 22.12 1.23 0.44
N ASP A 131 21.32 0.24 0.05
CA ASP A 131 21.73 -1.17 0.07
C ASP A 131 22.52 -1.58 -1.19
N GLU A 132 22.28 -0.97 -2.35
CA GLU A 132 23.10 -1.16 -3.55
C GLU A 132 24.55 -0.68 -3.37
N LYS A 133 24.78 0.37 -2.57
CA LYS A 133 26.13 0.92 -2.31
C LYS A 133 26.97 0.12 -1.31
N LYS A 134 26.38 -0.85 -0.60
CA LYS A 134 27.09 -1.71 0.37
C LYS A 134 27.52 -3.06 -0.21
N SER A 135 27.13 -3.36 -1.45
CA SER A 135 27.43 -4.63 -2.14
C SER A 135 28.49 -4.50 -3.25
N LEU A 136 29.24 -3.38 -3.28
CA LEU A 136 30.38 -3.14 -4.18
C LEU A 136 31.68 -2.94 -3.40
#